data_AF-A0A0Q7VNN5-F1
#
_entry.id   AF-A0A0Q7VNN5-F1
#
_cell.length_a   1.000
_cell.length_b   1.000
_cell.length_c   1.000
_cell.angle_alpha   90.00
_cell.angle_beta   90.00
_cell.angle_gamma   90.00
#
_symmetry.space_group_name_H-M   'P 1'
#
loop_
_entity.id
_entity.type
_entity.pdbx_description
1 polymer ?
#
loop_
_entity_poly.entity_id
_entity_poly.type
_entity_poly.pdbx_seq_one_letter_code
_entity_poly.pdbx_strand_id
1 'polypeptide(L)'
;MNSASPTGIQVHLQLGDVSAQIAQVGASLRALRIGAVDLIPPYPLDAPTPSCSGVVLAPWPNRVRDGRWDDRGTERQLAITEPKFRNASHGLLRFTSYDISETASAATLTATIVPQTGYPYLVETSVTYVLRADGIDVTHALTNRSATAAPVALGTHPFFMIGDVDTQDLVLRVPAQTAFDTDERMLPTGSRPVDATLRDGIRLGDTSLDTGFADLDRDPDGLVRHSLTAPDGRRLTVWQGAGFDFVQAFTTDKYPGQPLAVAIEPMTAPADALNSGVGIRHLDPGETWTLEWGITLD
;
A
#
# COMPACT_ATOMS: atom_id res chain seq x y z
N MET A 1 -32.03 -5.86 8.68
CA MET A 1 -31.03 -6.94 8.61
C MET A 1 -29.68 -6.26 8.42
N ASN A 2 -28.78 -6.34 9.41
CA ASN A 2 -27.38 -5.93 9.19
C ASN A 2 -26.80 -6.92 8.18
N SER A 3 -26.76 -6.57 6.89
CA SER A 3 -26.04 -7.36 5.91
C SER A 3 -24.57 -7.37 6.32
N ALA A 4 -23.98 -8.56 6.44
CA ALA A 4 -22.55 -8.68 6.67
C ALA A 4 -21.79 -7.91 5.58
N SER A 5 -20.87 -7.02 5.94
CA SER A 5 -20.04 -6.32 4.96
C SER A 5 -19.07 -7.32 4.31
N PRO A 6 -18.88 -7.29 2.98
CA PRO A 6 -17.87 -8.11 2.29
C PRO A 6 -16.43 -7.87 2.78
N THR A 7 -16.20 -6.76 3.47
CA THR A 7 -14.89 -6.37 4.03
C THR A 7 -14.78 -6.56 5.55
N GLY A 8 -15.73 -7.30 6.14
CA GLY A 8 -15.75 -7.63 7.57
C GLY A 8 -16.15 -6.46 8.47
N ILE A 9 -15.73 -6.51 9.74
CA ILE A 9 -15.99 -5.45 10.71
C ILE A 9 -15.38 -4.13 10.21
N GLN A 10 -16.10 -3.02 10.43
CA GLN A 10 -15.62 -1.68 10.13
C GLN A 10 -15.30 -0.97 11.46
N VAL A 11 -14.02 -0.71 11.68
CA VAL A 11 -13.50 0.05 12.83
C VAL A 11 -13.62 1.54 12.52
N HIS A 12 -14.15 2.31 13.46
CA HIS A 12 -14.28 3.75 13.33
C HIS A 12 -13.43 4.45 14.40
N LEU A 13 -12.45 5.23 13.95
CA LEU A 13 -11.55 6.00 14.82
C LEU A 13 -11.89 7.48 14.76
N GLN A 14 -11.73 8.19 15.87
CA GLN A 14 -11.93 9.62 16.03
C GLN A 14 -10.90 10.25 16.98
N LEU A 15 -10.31 11.36 16.57
CA LEU A 15 -9.47 12.23 17.40
C LEU A 15 -9.69 13.69 17.00
N GLY A 16 -10.39 14.47 17.83
CA GLY A 16 -10.73 15.85 17.47
C GLY A 16 -11.51 15.89 16.16
N ASP A 17 -10.98 16.58 15.15
CA ASP A 17 -11.56 16.69 13.81
C ASP A 17 -11.08 15.58 12.84
N VAL A 18 -10.18 14.70 13.26
CA VAL A 18 -9.66 13.61 12.44
C VAL A 18 -10.46 12.34 12.68
N SER A 19 -10.90 11.68 11.61
CA SER A 19 -11.58 10.39 11.67
C SER A 19 -11.06 9.44 10.60
N ALA A 20 -11.08 8.15 10.89
CA ALA A 20 -10.71 7.11 9.93
C ALA A 20 -11.63 5.89 10.05
N GLN A 21 -11.76 5.17 8.95
CA GLN A 21 -12.42 3.86 8.92
C GLN A 21 -11.43 2.79 8.49
N ILE A 22 -11.29 1.73 9.28
CA ILE A 22 -10.43 0.58 8.97
C ILE A 22 -11.31 -0.66 8.77
N ALA A 23 -11.18 -1.34 7.63
CA ALA A 23 -11.89 -2.58 7.38
C ALA A 23 -11.09 -3.79 7.89
N GLN A 24 -11.77 -4.76 8.50
CA GLN A 24 -11.16 -5.98 9.04
C GLN A 24 -10.42 -6.80 7.99
N VAL A 25 -11.00 -6.93 6.79
CA VAL A 25 -10.40 -7.72 5.71
C VAL A 25 -9.29 -6.90 5.05
N GLY A 26 -8.11 -7.51 4.95
CA GLY A 26 -6.90 -6.87 4.39
C GLY A 26 -6.36 -5.72 5.24
N ALA A 27 -6.88 -5.55 6.47
CA ALA A 27 -6.61 -4.43 7.36
C ALA A 27 -6.67 -3.07 6.64
N SER A 28 -7.73 -2.84 5.87
CA SER A 28 -7.72 -1.79 4.85
C SER A 28 -8.04 -0.41 5.43
N LEU A 29 -7.18 0.59 5.19
CA LEU A 29 -7.52 2.00 5.46
C LEU A 29 -8.53 2.48 4.42
N ARG A 30 -9.81 2.48 4.80
CA ARG A 30 -10.95 2.67 3.91
C ARG A 30 -11.39 4.12 3.77
N ALA A 31 -11.22 4.90 4.84
CA ALA A 31 -11.55 6.31 4.87
C ALA A 31 -10.59 7.04 5.81
N LEU A 32 -10.28 8.28 5.47
CA LEU A 32 -9.59 9.23 6.33
C LEU A 32 -10.17 10.61 6.03
N ARG A 33 -10.55 11.35 7.07
CA ARG A 33 -11.11 12.69 6.98
C ARG A 33 -10.53 13.60 8.04
N ILE A 34 -10.23 14.84 7.67
CA ILE A 34 -9.77 15.90 8.57
C ILE A 34 -10.73 17.08 8.43
N GLY A 35 -11.50 17.36 9.49
CA GLY A 35 -12.58 18.32 9.45
C GLY A 35 -13.63 17.94 8.39
N ALA A 36 -13.77 18.78 7.36
CA ALA A 36 -14.67 18.55 6.23
C ALA A 36 -13.98 17.95 4.99
N VAL A 37 -12.68 17.67 5.04
CA VAL A 37 -11.89 17.23 3.88
C VAL A 37 -11.68 15.71 3.94
N ASP A 38 -12.31 14.98 3.01
CA ASP A 38 -12.01 13.57 2.77
C ASP A 38 -10.65 13.43 2.07
N LEU A 39 -9.80 12.54 2.57
CA LEU A 39 -8.47 12.26 2.02
C LEU A 39 -8.41 10.93 1.27
N ILE A 40 -9.42 10.08 1.45
CA ILE A 40 -9.53 8.77 0.80
C ILE A 40 -10.91 8.65 0.16
N PRO A 41 -11.00 8.27 -1.13
CA PRO A 41 -12.27 8.15 -1.82
C PRO A 41 -13.13 7.03 -1.24
N PRO A 42 -14.35 7.34 -0.78
CA PRO A 42 -15.24 6.34 -0.22
C PRO A 42 -15.71 5.36 -1.30
N TYR A 43 -16.07 4.16 -0.88
CA TYR A 43 -16.74 3.17 -1.73
C TYR A 43 -17.84 2.45 -0.94
N PRO A 44 -18.83 1.79 -1.59
CA PRO A 44 -19.99 1.20 -0.91
C PRO A 44 -19.64 0.10 0.12
N LEU A 45 -20.31 0.09 1.28
CA LEU A 45 -20.06 -0.85 2.39
C LEU A 45 -20.42 -2.30 2.05
N ASP A 46 -21.29 -2.50 1.08
CA ASP A 46 -21.79 -3.77 0.56
C ASP A 46 -21.04 -4.26 -0.70
N ALA A 47 -19.96 -3.58 -1.08
CA ALA A 47 -19.08 -3.98 -2.18
C ALA A 47 -17.74 -4.56 -1.67
N PRO A 48 -17.10 -5.46 -2.44
CA PRO A 48 -15.72 -5.84 -2.18
C PRO A 48 -14.78 -4.64 -2.35
N THR A 49 -13.59 -4.69 -1.74
CA THR A 49 -12.59 -3.63 -1.86
C THR A 49 -12.19 -3.40 -3.33
N PRO A 50 -12.46 -2.21 -3.91
CA PRO A 50 -12.11 -1.91 -5.29
C PRO A 50 -10.59 -1.75 -5.41
N SER A 51 -9.97 -2.39 -6.39
CA SER A 51 -8.55 -2.20 -6.71
C SER A 51 -7.60 -2.23 -5.50
N CYS A 52 -7.84 -3.12 -4.52
CA CYS A 52 -7.04 -3.21 -3.29
C CYS A 52 -7.06 -1.96 -2.39
N SER A 53 -7.99 -1.02 -2.56
CA SER A 53 -8.03 0.25 -1.82
C SER A 53 -7.80 0.09 -0.32
N GLY A 54 -6.70 0.67 0.16
CA GLY A 54 -6.28 0.69 1.56
C GLY A 54 -5.64 -0.61 2.08
N VAL A 55 -5.64 -1.69 1.30
CA VAL A 55 -5.21 -3.04 1.74
C VAL A 55 -3.71 -3.08 2.02
N VAL A 56 -3.34 -3.83 3.06
CA VAL A 56 -1.95 -4.22 3.36
C VAL A 56 -1.53 -5.41 2.47
N LEU A 57 -0.37 -5.27 1.81
CA LEU A 57 0.14 -6.22 0.82
C LEU A 57 1.34 -6.97 1.43
N ALA A 58 1.09 -8.16 1.98
CA ALA A 58 2.10 -8.98 2.65
C ALA A 58 1.90 -10.47 2.34
N PRO A 59 2.98 -11.27 2.19
CA PRO A 59 4.39 -10.94 2.42
C PRO A 59 5.14 -10.47 1.16
N TRP A 60 4.43 -10.00 0.14
CA TRP A 60 5.03 -9.23 -0.96
C TRP A 60 4.00 -8.24 -1.51
N PRO A 61 4.44 -7.03 -1.90
CA PRO A 61 3.63 -6.14 -2.71
C PRO A 61 3.69 -6.55 -4.18
N ASN A 62 2.73 -6.06 -4.95
CA ASN A 62 2.69 -6.22 -6.40
C ASN A 62 2.84 -7.69 -6.85
N ARG A 63 3.41 -7.93 -8.03
CA ARG A 63 3.34 -9.20 -8.75
C ARG A 63 4.50 -10.14 -8.45
N VAL A 64 4.29 -11.43 -8.68
CA VAL A 64 5.31 -12.47 -8.83
C VAL A 64 5.02 -13.18 -10.14
N ARG A 65 6.01 -13.16 -11.04
CA ARG A 65 5.92 -13.71 -12.40
C ARG A 65 5.48 -15.15 -12.36
N ASP A 66 4.36 -15.46 -13.03
CA ASP A 66 3.80 -16.81 -13.13
C ASP A 66 3.51 -17.48 -11.76
N GLY A 67 3.51 -16.69 -10.67
CA GLY A 67 3.47 -17.20 -9.31
C GLY A 67 4.66 -18.11 -8.96
N ARG A 68 5.76 -18.08 -9.70
CA ARG A 68 6.92 -18.95 -9.50
C ARG A 68 8.08 -18.17 -8.91
N TRP A 69 8.81 -18.81 -8.00
CA TRP A 69 10.03 -18.26 -7.42
C TRP A 69 10.94 -19.35 -6.85
N ASP A 70 12.23 -19.06 -6.70
CA ASP A 70 13.22 -19.97 -6.13
C ASP A 70 13.41 -19.72 -4.63
N ASP A 71 13.09 -20.73 -3.82
CA ASP A 71 13.34 -20.74 -2.39
C ASP A 71 14.57 -21.59 -2.09
N ARG A 72 15.75 -20.98 -2.21
CA ARG A 72 17.06 -21.61 -1.93
C ARG A 72 17.25 -22.92 -2.71
N GLY A 73 17.00 -22.89 -4.01
CA GLY A 73 17.10 -24.04 -4.91
C GLY A 73 15.84 -24.92 -4.96
N THR A 74 14.77 -24.55 -4.25
CA THR A 74 13.47 -25.22 -4.37
C THR A 74 12.50 -24.33 -5.11
N GLU A 75 12.08 -24.74 -6.32
CA GLU A 75 11.02 -24.03 -7.04
C GLU A 75 9.71 -24.07 -6.25
N ARG A 76 9.13 -22.89 -6.02
CA ARG A 76 7.85 -22.69 -5.34
C ARG A 76 6.81 -22.18 -6.32
N GLN A 77 5.55 -22.59 -6.13
CA GLN A 77 4.40 -22.14 -6.93
C GLN A 77 3.32 -21.56 -6.02
N LEU A 78 3.09 -20.25 -6.14
CA LEU A 78 2.01 -19.49 -5.55
C LEU A 78 0.73 -19.63 -6.39
N ALA A 79 -0.43 -19.36 -5.77
CA ALA A 79 -1.69 -19.24 -6.50
C ALA A 79 -1.68 -18.01 -7.43
N ILE A 80 -2.24 -18.17 -8.63
CA ILE A 80 -2.42 -17.06 -9.57
C ILE A 80 -3.65 -16.24 -9.16
N THR A 81 -3.41 -15.16 -8.40
CA THR A 81 -4.46 -14.27 -7.90
C THR A 81 -4.80 -13.12 -8.86
N GLU A 82 -4.02 -12.96 -9.93
CA GLU A 82 -4.31 -12.03 -11.03
C GLU A 82 -4.31 -12.78 -12.38
N PRO A 83 -5.40 -13.50 -12.72
CA PRO A 83 -5.46 -14.34 -13.92
C PRO A 83 -5.23 -13.59 -15.22
N LYS A 84 -5.67 -12.32 -15.31
CA LYS A 84 -5.51 -11.46 -16.50
C LYS A 84 -4.05 -11.34 -16.95
N PHE A 85 -3.12 -11.18 -16.00
CA PHE A 85 -1.68 -11.05 -16.26
C PHE A 85 -0.88 -12.31 -15.91
N ARG A 86 -1.58 -13.37 -15.46
CA ARG A 86 -1.02 -14.66 -15.04
C ARG A 86 0.04 -14.53 -13.95
N ASN A 87 -0.21 -13.70 -12.95
CA ASN A 87 0.70 -13.47 -11.84
C ASN A 87 0.04 -13.79 -10.50
N ALA A 88 0.86 -14.13 -9.49
CA ALA A 88 0.45 -13.97 -8.10
C ALA A 88 0.64 -12.50 -7.74
N SER A 89 -0.35 -11.87 -7.11
CA SER A 89 -0.34 -10.43 -6.85
C SER A 89 -0.83 -10.11 -5.44
N HIS A 90 -0.09 -9.21 -4.77
CA HIS A 90 -0.43 -8.58 -3.49
C HIS A 90 -0.50 -9.52 -2.28
N GLY A 91 0.41 -10.50 -2.22
CA GLY A 91 0.61 -11.30 -1.02
C GLY A 91 -0.52 -12.28 -0.72
N LEU A 92 -0.58 -12.68 0.55
CA LEU A 92 -1.44 -13.74 1.09
C LEU A 92 -2.52 -13.20 2.05
N LEU A 93 -2.42 -11.94 2.47
CA LEU A 93 -3.33 -11.36 3.46
C LEU A 93 -4.41 -10.41 2.88
N ARG A 94 -4.37 -10.14 1.57
CA ARG A 94 -5.30 -9.24 0.88
C ARG A 94 -6.79 -9.55 1.15
N PHE A 95 -7.14 -10.83 1.28
CA PHE A 95 -8.52 -11.29 1.49
C PHE A 95 -8.74 -11.90 2.88
N THR A 96 -7.80 -11.67 3.80
CA THR A 96 -7.80 -12.30 5.12
C THR A 96 -8.44 -11.36 6.14
N SER A 97 -9.31 -11.88 7.00
CA SER A 97 -9.81 -11.17 8.16
C SER A 97 -8.73 -11.10 9.23
N TYR A 98 -8.49 -9.91 9.76
CA TYR A 98 -7.58 -9.69 10.88
C TYR A 98 -8.33 -9.72 12.20
N ASP A 99 -7.62 -10.09 13.27
CA ASP A 99 -8.07 -9.86 14.63
C ASP A 99 -7.86 -8.38 14.98
N ILE A 100 -8.84 -7.78 15.67
CA ILE A 100 -8.88 -6.33 15.93
C ILE A 100 -8.75 -6.05 17.42
N SER A 101 -7.89 -5.09 17.76
CA SER A 101 -7.86 -4.41 19.06
C SER A 101 -7.90 -2.90 18.81
N GLU A 102 -8.80 -2.18 19.46
CA GLU A 102 -9.01 -0.76 19.17
C GLU A 102 -9.26 0.08 20.43
N THR A 103 -9.01 1.38 20.28
CA THR A 103 -9.40 2.47 21.17
C THR A 103 -10.18 3.50 20.35
N ALA A 104 -10.54 4.64 20.94
CA ALA A 104 -11.21 5.70 20.20
C ALA A 104 -10.37 6.26 19.04
N SER A 105 -9.04 6.35 19.17
CA SER A 105 -8.17 7.05 18.21
C SER A 105 -7.06 6.18 17.62
N ALA A 106 -7.08 4.88 17.88
CA ALA A 106 -6.11 3.94 17.34
C ALA A 106 -6.69 2.53 17.21
N ALA A 107 -6.23 1.77 16.22
CA ALA A 107 -6.55 0.35 16.05
C ALA A 107 -5.31 -0.45 15.63
N THR A 108 -5.14 -1.62 16.22
CA THR A 108 -4.15 -2.63 15.82
C THR A 108 -4.86 -3.85 15.26
N LEU A 109 -4.47 -4.24 14.06
CA LEU A 109 -4.99 -5.40 13.36
C LEU A 109 -3.88 -6.43 13.20
N THR A 110 -4.14 -7.67 13.60
CA THR A 110 -3.15 -8.77 13.52
C THR A 110 -3.65 -9.92 12.67
N ALA A 111 -2.77 -10.49 11.85
CA ALA A 111 -3.03 -11.72 11.12
C ALA A 111 -1.75 -12.54 10.95
N THR A 112 -1.88 -13.85 10.88
CA THR A 112 -0.76 -14.76 10.71
C THR A 112 -0.77 -15.35 9.32
N ILE A 113 0.35 -15.20 8.60
CA ILE A 113 0.62 -15.98 7.40
C ILE A 113 1.07 -17.36 7.87
N VAL A 114 0.23 -18.37 7.65
CA VAL A 114 0.57 -19.77 7.89
C VAL A 114 1.26 -20.37 6.67
N PRO A 115 2.15 -21.37 6.86
CA PRO A 115 2.73 -22.12 5.75
C PRO A 115 1.65 -22.65 4.82
N GLN A 116 1.76 -22.33 3.54
CA GLN A 116 0.78 -22.69 2.51
C GLN A 116 1.43 -22.90 1.15
N THR A 117 0.62 -23.27 0.15
CA THR A 117 1.09 -23.56 -1.21
C THR A 117 1.95 -22.42 -1.75
N GLY A 118 3.21 -22.75 -2.06
CA GLY A 118 4.18 -21.80 -2.61
C GLY A 118 4.85 -20.86 -1.62
N TYR A 119 4.47 -20.88 -0.34
CA TYR A 119 5.08 -20.06 0.70
C TYR A 119 5.11 -20.80 2.04
N PRO A 120 6.21 -21.51 2.36
CA PRO A 120 6.29 -22.45 3.49
C PRO A 120 6.70 -21.79 4.82
N TYR A 121 6.43 -20.49 5.01
CA TYR A 121 6.88 -19.74 6.19
C TYR A 121 5.70 -19.32 7.07
N LEU A 122 5.91 -19.40 8.38
CA LEU A 122 5.04 -18.85 9.41
C LEU A 122 5.52 -17.43 9.76
N VAL A 123 4.70 -16.43 9.47
CA VAL A 123 4.99 -15.01 9.76
C VAL A 123 3.80 -14.37 10.45
N GLU A 124 4.01 -13.85 11.66
CA GLU A 124 3.03 -13.02 12.35
C GLU A 124 3.10 -11.60 11.81
N THR A 125 1.95 -10.99 11.53
CA THR A 125 1.88 -9.61 11.03
C THR A 125 0.96 -8.77 11.91
N SER A 126 1.31 -7.51 12.09
CA SER A 126 0.42 -6.50 12.66
C SER A 126 0.53 -5.18 11.90
N VAL A 127 -0.58 -4.47 11.81
CA VAL A 127 -0.62 -3.06 11.41
C VAL A 127 -1.37 -2.26 12.46
N THR A 128 -0.78 -1.14 12.88
CA THR A 128 -1.35 -0.22 13.85
C THR A 128 -1.59 1.13 13.19
N TYR A 129 -2.82 1.59 13.24
CA TYR A 129 -3.29 2.89 12.79
C TYR A 129 -3.46 3.80 14.01
N VAL A 130 -2.79 4.96 14.03
CA VAL A 130 -2.90 5.94 15.12
C VAL A 130 -3.24 7.30 14.54
N LEU A 131 -4.39 7.86 14.92
CA LEU A 131 -4.76 9.22 14.50
C LEU A 131 -3.82 10.26 15.14
N ARG A 132 -3.48 11.27 14.35
CA ARG A 132 -2.81 12.50 14.77
C ARG A 132 -3.75 13.68 14.56
N ALA A 133 -3.38 14.85 15.06
CA ALA A 133 -4.22 16.05 14.92
C ALA A 133 -4.34 16.52 13.46
N ASP A 134 -3.36 16.17 12.64
CA ASP A 134 -3.14 16.56 11.24
C ASP A 134 -3.17 15.37 10.27
N GLY A 135 -3.48 14.16 10.74
CA GLY A 135 -3.22 12.97 9.93
C GLY A 135 -3.40 11.62 10.62
N ILE A 136 -2.69 10.63 10.09
CA ILE A 136 -2.63 9.27 10.61
C ILE A 136 -1.23 8.68 10.43
N ASP A 137 -0.73 8.02 11.47
CA ASP A 137 0.48 7.22 11.42
C ASP A 137 0.10 5.75 11.29
N VAL A 138 0.88 5.01 10.50
CA VAL A 138 0.69 3.58 10.25
C VAL A 138 2.00 2.83 10.48
N THR A 139 2.02 1.99 11.51
CA THR A 139 3.17 1.16 11.86
C THR A 139 2.87 -0.30 11.55
N HIS A 140 3.77 -0.96 10.83
CA HIS A 140 3.70 -2.39 10.51
C HIS A 140 4.75 -3.15 11.28
N ALA A 141 4.45 -4.39 11.65
CA ALA A 141 5.45 -5.33 12.15
C ALA A 141 5.25 -6.71 11.51
N LEU A 142 6.35 -7.31 11.06
CA LEU A 142 6.40 -8.69 10.57
C LEU A 142 7.39 -9.46 11.42
N THR A 143 6.98 -10.57 12.03
CA THR A 143 7.84 -11.42 12.85
C THR A 143 7.92 -12.81 12.27
N ASN A 144 9.13 -13.28 11.98
CA ASN A 144 9.32 -14.64 11.51
C ASN A 144 9.22 -15.64 12.68
N ARG A 145 8.26 -16.56 12.60
CA ARG A 145 8.06 -17.66 13.55
C ARG A 145 8.46 -19.02 12.98
N SER A 146 9.10 -19.03 11.82
CA SER A 146 9.64 -20.23 11.18
C SER A 146 11.01 -20.59 11.76
N ALA A 147 11.43 -21.83 11.58
CA ALA A 147 12.76 -22.30 11.98
C ALA A 147 13.90 -21.81 11.04
N THR A 148 13.54 -21.26 9.88
CA THR A 148 14.48 -20.76 8.86
C THR A 148 14.15 -19.32 8.50
N ALA A 149 15.12 -18.59 7.94
CA ALA A 149 14.89 -17.19 7.58
C ALA A 149 13.80 -17.06 6.50
N ALA A 150 12.82 -16.17 6.71
CA ALA A 150 11.64 -16.02 5.86
C ALA A 150 11.77 -14.80 4.94
N PRO A 151 11.62 -14.95 3.61
CA PRO A 151 11.62 -13.83 2.68
C PRO A 151 10.31 -13.05 2.78
N VAL A 152 10.40 -11.76 3.11
CA VAL A 152 9.26 -10.87 3.23
C VAL A 152 9.53 -9.53 2.55
N ALA A 153 8.45 -8.94 2.04
CA ALA A 153 8.33 -7.55 1.68
C ALA A 153 6.92 -7.07 2.07
N LEU A 154 6.74 -5.75 2.08
CA LEU A 154 5.50 -5.11 2.45
C LEU A 154 5.16 -4.01 1.43
N GLY A 155 3.88 -3.80 1.18
CA GLY A 155 3.38 -2.56 0.64
C GLY A 155 1.98 -2.25 1.15
N THR A 156 1.48 -1.07 0.80
CA THR A 156 0.09 -0.67 1.07
C THR A 156 -0.51 -0.05 -0.18
N HIS A 157 -1.84 -0.13 -0.34
CA HIS A 157 -2.51 0.32 -1.55
C HIS A 157 -3.56 1.43 -1.32
N PRO A 158 -3.25 2.52 -0.59
CA PRO A 158 -4.22 3.59 -0.33
C PRO A 158 -4.49 4.43 -1.59
N PHE A 159 -5.78 4.75 -1.81
CA PHE A 159 -6.19 5.75 -2.78
C PHE A 159 -6.40 7.11 -2.10
N PHE A 160 -6.20 8.19 -2.83
CA PHE A 160 -6.23 9.54 -2.29
C PHE A 160 -7.13 10.48 -3.08
N MET A 161 -7.63 11.49 -2.36
CA MET A 161 -8.37 12.63 -2.89
C MET A 161 -8.16 13.84 -1.96
N ILE A 162 -8.66 15.02 -2.33
CA ILE A 162 -8.73 16.18 -1.44
C ILE A 162 -10.15 16.75 -1.48
N GLY A 163 -11.02 16.21 -0.63
CA GLY A 163 -12.39 16.67 -0.43
C GLY A 163 -13.19 16.78 -1.73
N ASP A 164 -13.58 17.98 -2.09
CA ASP A 164 -14.42 18.29 -3.24
C ASP A 164 -13.64 18.56 -4.54
N VAL A 165 -12.31 18.50 -4.51
CA VAL A 165 -11.45 18.74 -5.67
C VAL A 165 -11.49 17.53 -6.59
N ASP A 166 -11.74 17.77 -7.88
CA ASP A 166 -11.62 16.73 -8.90
C ASP A 166 -10.18 16.21 -8.95
N THR A 167 -10.01 14.90 -8.81
CA THR A 167 -8.69 14.25 -8.80
C THR A 167 -7.85 14.64 -10.01
N GLN A 168 -8.45 14.89 -11.17
CA GLN A 168 -7.70 15.29 -12.38
C GLN A 168 -6.96 16.64 -12.22
N ASP A 169 -7.45 17.51 -11.33
CA ASP A 169 -6.88 18.83 -11.07
C ASP A 169 -5.78 18.82 -10.01
N LEU A 170 -5.62 17.71 -9.29
CA LEU A 170 -4.55 17.56 -8.31
C LEU A 170 -3.19 17.45 -9.00
N VAL A 171 -2.20 18.15 -8.44
CA VAL A 171 -0.81 18.05 -8.86
C VAL A 171 -0.09 17.02 -7.99
N LEU A 172 0.35 15.92 -8.61
CA LEU A 172 1.15 14.87 -7.99
C LEU A 172 2.63 15.22 -8.04
N ARG A 173 3.30 15.08 -6.89
CA ARG A 173 4.76 15.09 -6.78
C ARG A 173 5.25 13.77 -6.18
N VAL A 174 6.18 13.11 -6.88
CA VAL A 174 6.91 11.92 -6.40
C VAL A 174 8.42 12.20 -6.50
N PRO A 175 9.14 12.34 -5.37
CA PRO A 175 10.58 12.61 -5.37
C PRO A 175 11.38 11.33 -5.63
N ALA A 176 11.37 10.85 -6.87
CA ALA A 176 12.10 9.65 -7.29
C ALA A 176 13.06 9.94 -8.44
N GLN A 177 14.16 9.21 -8.51
CA GLN A 177 15.14 9.31 -9.61
C GLN A 177 14.93 8.24 -10.68
N THR A 178 14.35 7.10 -10.31
CA THR A 178 14.24 5.92 -11.18
C THR A 178 12.80 5.43 -11.29
N ALA A 179 12.35 5.13 -12.52
CA ALA A 179 11.09 4.48 -12.82
C ALA A 179 11.33 3.11 -13.43
N PHE A 180 10.51 2.11 -13.06
CA PHE A 180 10.55 0.78 -13.67
C PHE A 180 9.78 0.76 -14.98
N ASP A 181 10.37 0.18 -16.01
CA ASP A 181 9.67 -0.17 -17.26
C ASP A 181 9.09 -1.57 -17.12
N THR A 182 7.88 -1.79 -17.66
CA THR A 182 7.16 -3.05 -17.54
C THR A 182 6.79 -3.67 -18.89
N ASP A 183 6.66 -5.00 -18.91
CA ASP A 183 6.07 -5.73 -20.02
C ASP A 183 4.53 -5.63 -20.02
N GLU A 184 3.86 -6.24 -21.00
CA GLU A 184 2.40 -6.27 -21.10
C GLU A 184 1.69 -7.01 -19.95
N ARG A 185 2.45 -7.70 -19.10
CA ARG A 185 1.98 -8.38 -17.89
C ARG A 185 2.27 -7.56 -16.63
N MET A 186 2.71 -6.32 -16.79
CA MET A 186 3.07 -5.38 -15.73
C MET A 186 4.23 -5.88 -14.85
N LEU A 187 5.16 -6.65 -15.42
CA LEU A 187 6.37 -7.11 -14.74
C LEU A 187 7.58 -6.29 -15.17
N PRO A 188 8.53 -5.97 -14.27
CA PRO A 188 9.68 -5.16 -14.63
C PRO A 188 10.55 -5.81 -15.71
N THR A 189 10.95 -5.03 -16.70
CA THR A 189 11.89 -5.42 -17.77
C THR A 189 13.17 -4.59 -17.75
N GLY A 190 13.17 -3.48 -17.03
CA GLY A 190 14.28 -2.55 -16.91
C GLY A 190 13.90 -1.35 -16.05
N SER A 191 14.71 -0.31 -16.14
CA SER A 191 14.44 0.96 -15.49
C SER A 191 15.00 2.12 -16.31
N ARG A 192 14.47 3.31 -16.05
CA ARG A 192 14.85 4.56 -16.71
C ARG A 192 14.83 5.72 -15.71
N PRO A 193 15.56 6.80 -15.99
CA PRO A 193 15.42 8.03 -15.22
C PRO A 193 13.98 8.57 -15.24
N VAL A 194 13.54 9.14 -14.12
CA VAL A 194 12.26 9.84 -13.99
C VAL A 194 12.31 11.18 -14.71
N ASP A 195 11.20 11.56 -15.35
CA ASP A 195 11.04 12.90 -15.91
C ASP A 195 11.01 13.94 -14.78
N ALA A 196 11.73 15.06 -14.94
CA ALA A 196 11.78 16.12 -13.94
C ALA A 196 10.37 16.63 -13.56
N THR A 197 9.42 16.62 -14.49
CA THR A 197 8.02 17.00 -14.25
C THR A 197 7.34 16.21 -13.15
N LEU A 198 7.69 14.94 -12.91
CA LEU A 198 7.12 14.17 -11.79
C LEU A 198 7.67 14.63 -10.42
N ARG A 199 8.93 15.10 -10.39
CA ARG A 199 9.57 15.63 -9.18
C ARG A 199 9.17 17.09 -8.90
N ASP A 200 8.88 17.85 -9.95
CA ASP A 200 8.46 19.24 -9.85
C ASP A 200 6.94 19.37 -9.65
N GLY A 201 6.18 18.38 -10.13
CA GLY A 201 4.72 18.30 -10.02
C GLY A 201 4.05 18.15 -11.39
N ILE A 202 3.18 17.16 -11.52
CA ILE A 202 2.37 16.90 -12.73
C ILE A 202 0.89 16.81 -12.37
N ARG A 203 0.01 17.44 -13.16
CA ARG A 203 -1.43 17.27 -12.97
C ARG A 203 -1.83 15.84 -13.31
N LEU A 204 -2.68 15.23 -12.48
CA LEU A 204 -3.13 13.87 -12.69
C LEU A 204 -3.95 13.71 -13.98
N GLY A 205 -4.68 14.73 -14.42
CA GLY A 205 -5.37 14.72 -15.72
C GLY A 205 -4.46 14.69 -16.94
N ASP A 206 -3.17 15.05 -16.78
CA ASP A 206 -2.19 15.12 -17.86
C ASP A 206 -1.26 13.88 -17.90
N THR A 207 -1.52 12.87 -17.06
CA THR A 207 -0.71 11.66 -16.98
C THR A 207 -1.54 10.40 -16.71
N SER A 208 -0.98 9.24 -17.01
CA SER A 208 -1.54 7.93 -16.66
C SER A 208 -0.43 7.08 -16.07
N LEU A 209 -0.64 6.61 -14.86
CA LEU A 209 0.38 5.92 -14.07
C LEU A 209 -0.09 4.51 -13.71
N ASP A 210 0.78 3.55 -13.93
CA ASP A 210 0.82 2.26 -13.26
C ASP A 210 2.31 1.90 -13.21
N THR A 211 3.04 2.68 -12.40
CA THR A 211 4.49 2.77 -12.45
C THR A 211 5.08 2.69 -11.05
N GLY A 212 6.03 1.76 -10.90
CA GLY A 212 6.88 1.68 -9.73
C GLY A 212 8.08 2.60 -9.86
N PHE A 213 8.47 3.20 -8.74
CA PHE A 213 9.60 4.11 -8.63
C PHE A 213 10.57 3.66 -7.53
N ALA A 214 11.84 4.00 -7.70
CA ALA A 214 12.95 3.72 -6.79
C ALA A 214 13.86 4.95 -6.70
N ASP A 215 14.93 4.83 -5.91
CA ASP A 215 15.91 5.91 -5.67
C ASP A 215 15.20 7.18 -5.22
N LEU A 216 14.46 7.05 -4.10
CA LEU A 216 13.63 8.10 -3.56
C LEU A 216 14.46 9.13 -2.80
N ASP A 217 14.23 10.41 -3.05
CA ASP A 217 14.90 11.49 -2.33
C ASP A 217 14.30 11.58 -0.92
N ARG A 218 15.13 11.26 0.09
CA ARG A 218 14.78 11.40 1.51
C ARG A 218 15.11 12.82 1.98
N ASP A 219 14.18 13.42 2.71
CA ASP A 219 14.38 14.67 3.41
C ASP A 219 15.40 14.50 4.57
N PRO A 220 15.94 15.59 5.14
CA PRO A 220 16.94 15.52 6.21
C PRO A 220 16.50 14.76 7.48
N ASP A 221 15.19 14.62 7.70
CA ASP A 221 14.62 13.82 8.80
C ASP A 221 14.47 12.32 8.46
N GLY A 222 14.91 11.91 7.27
CA GLY A 222 14.92 10.53 6.80
C GLY A 222 13.61 10.08 6.13
N LEU A 223 12.60 10.94 6.04
CA LEU A 223 11.31 10.62 5.41
C LEU A 223 11.34 10.92 3.91
N VAL A 224 10.66 10.10 3.12
CA VAL A 224 10.28 10.46 1.74
C VAL A 224 8.87 11.01 1.78
N ARG A 225 8.62 12.15 1.12
CA ARG A 225 7.30 12.81 1.08
C ARG A 225 6.79 12.96 -0.35
N HIS A 226 5.76 12.19 -0.67
CA HIS A 226 4.93 12.39 -1.87
C HIS A 226 3.81 13.36 -1.54
N SER A 227 3.29 14.08 -2.52
CA SER A 227 2.14 14.96 -2.26
C SER A 227 1.18 15.09 -3.42
N LEU A 228 -0.09 15.31 -3.06
CA LEU A 228 -1.13 15.85 -3.93
C LEU A 228 -1.41 17.29 -3.50
N THR A 229 -1.36 18.22 -4.43
CA THR A 229 -1.66 19.63 -4.17
C THR A 229 -2.88 20.06 -4.98
N ALA A 230 -3.89 20.60 -4.29
CA ALA A 230 -5.08 21.14 -4.92
C ALA A 230 -4.85 22.55 -5.48
N PRO A 231 -5.63 22.99 -6.48
CA PRO A 231 -5.54 24.35 -7.03
C PRO A 231 -5.76 25.47 -6.00
N ASP A 232 -6.49 25.17 -4.91
CA ASP A 232 -6.75 26.10 -3.81
C ASP A 232 -5.65 26.12 -2.73
N GLY A 233 -4.59 25.32 -2.90
CA GLY A 233 -3.43 25.29 -2.03
C GLY A 233 -3.46 24.21 -0.95
N ARG A 234 -4.58 23.53 -0.72
CA ARG A 234 -4.62 22.36 0.21
C ARG A 234 -3.64 21.30 -0.25
N ARG A 235 -2.89 20.70 0.68
CA ARG A 235 -1.86 19.72 0.35
C ARG A 235 -1.95 18.46 1.21
N LEU A 236 -2.21 17.34 0.55
CA LEU A 236 -2.11 16.01 1.16
C LEU A 236 -0.68 15.51 0.98
N THR A 237 -0.03 15.10 2.06
CA THR A 237 1.30 14.46 2.04
C THR A 237 1.18 13.00 2.44
N VAL A 238 1.77 12.11 1.63
CA VAL A 238 2.01 10.70 1.99
C VAL A 238 3.48 10.56 2.29
N TRP A 239 3.82 10.29 3.54
CA TRP A 239 5.20 10.13 3.96
C TRP A 239 5.52 8.66 4.22
N GLN A 240 6.73 8.22 3.86
CA GLN A 240 7.20 6.86 4.13
C GLN A 240 8.58 6.88 4.79
N GLY A 241 8.72 6.08 5.85
CA GLY A 241 9.90 6.00 6.70
C GLY A 241 11.02 5.13 6.12
N ALA A 242 11.99 4.80 6.97
CA ALA A 242 13.10 3.93 6.60
C ALA A 242 12.62 2.53 6.20
N GLY A 243 13.22 1.95 5.16
CA GLY A 243 12.89 0.62 4.64
C GLY A 243 11.75 0.57 3.62
N PHE A 244 10.90 1.61 3.56
CA PHE A 244 10.05 1.86 2.39
C PHE A 244 10.88 2.60 1.35
N ASP A 245 11.58 1.86 0.50
CA ASP A 245 12.52 2.39 -0.51
C ASP A 245 11.93 2.43 -1.93
N PHE A 246 10.65 2.05 -2.08
CA PHE A 246 9.93 2.05 -3.34
C PHE A 246 8.56 2.72 -3.17
N VAL A 247 8.00 3.24 -4.25
CA VAL A 247 6.61 3.70 -4.31
C VAL A 247 5.99 3.28 -5.62
N GLN A 248 4.72 2.88 -5.63
CA GLN A 248 3.94 2.71 -6.84
C GLN A 248 2.91 3.83 -6.93
N ALA A 249 2.83 4.49 -8.09
CA ALA A 249 1.75 5.42 -8.38
C ALA A 249 0.83 4.78 -9.42
N PHE A 250 -0.47 4.75 -9.13
CA PHE A 250 -1.46 4.11 -9.96
C PHE A 250 -2.68 5.01 -10.16
N THR A 251 -3.05 5.27 -11.41
CA THR A 251 -4.27 6.00 -11.77
C THR A 251 -5.28 5.08 -12.46
N THR A 252 -6.57 5.25 -12.17
CA THR A 252 -7.63 4.44 -12.76
C THR A 252 -8.95 5.19 -12.90
N ASP A 253 -9.69 4.88 -13.96
CA ASP A 253 -11.06 5.34 -14.23
C ASP A 253 -12.13 4.34 -13.74
N LYS A 254 -11.70 3.26 -13.05
CA LYS A 254 -12.58 2.14 -12.63
C LYS A 254 -12.91 2.16 -11.15
N TYR A 255 -12.52 3.21 -10.43
CA TYR A 255 -12.82 3.33 -9.01
C TYR A 255 -14.28 3.82 -8.84
N PRO A 256 -15.09 3.20 -7.97
CA PRO A 256 -16.50 3.58 -7.81
C PRO A 256 -16.68 5.07 -7.48
N GLY A 257 -17.50 5.75 -8.28
CA GLY A 257 -17.84 7.16 -8.05
C GLY A 257 -16.73 8.17 -8.35
N GLN A 258 -15.60 7.74 -8.91
CA GLN A 258 -14.47 8.61 -9.22
C GLN A 258 -14.17 8.55 -10.73
N PRO A 259 -14.25 9.68 -11.46
CA PRO A 259 -13.84 9.74 -12.87
C PRO A 259 -12.36 9.39 -13.07
N LEU A 260 -11.54 9.79 -12.10
CA LEU A 260 -10.13 9.44 -11.97
C LEU A 260 -9.83 9.24 -10.48
N ALA A 261 -9.17 8.14 -10.15
CA ALA A 261 -8.66 7.89 -8.81
C ALA A 261 -7.16 7.62 -8.87
N VAL A 262 -6.43 8.03 -7.82
CA VAL A 262 -4.98 7.83 -7.72
C VAL A 262 -4.64 7.10 -6.43
N ALA A 263 -3.75 6.12 -6.53
CA ALA A 263 -3.07 5.49 -5.41
C ALA A 263 -1.59 5.91 -5.39
N ILE A 264 -1.08 6.10 -4.18
CA ILE A 264 0.35 6.30 -3.90
C ILE A 264 0.71 5.24 -2.87
N GLU A 265 1.52 4.28 -3.27
CA GLU A 265 1.67 3.00 -2.56
C GLU A 265 3.09 2.90 -2.00
N PRO A 266 3.32 3.23 -0.72
CA PRO A 266 4.59 2.90 -0.06
C PRO A 266 4.87 1.40 -0.14
N MET A 267 6.04 1.04 -0.67
CA MET A 267 6.47 -0.34 -0.81
C MET A 267 7.93 -0.53 -0.37
N THR A 268 8.24 -1.71 0.14
CA THR A 268 9.62 -2.09 0.50
C THR A 268 10.33 -2.81 -0.62
N ALA A 269 9.60 -3.23 -1.65
CA ALA A 269 10.13 -3.96 -2.79
C ALA A 269 9.31 -3.67 -4.06
N PRO A 270 9.92 -3.70 -5.25
CA PRO A 270 9.21 -3.55 -6.52
C PRO A 270 8.46 -4.84 -6.90
N ALA A 271 7.76 -4.79 -8.04
CA ALA A 271 7.17 -5.99 -8.63
C ALA A 271 8.24 -7.07 -8.93
N ASP A 272 7.83 -8.33 -8.81
CA ASP A 272 8.65 -9.53 -9.02
C ASP A 272 9.84 -9.69 -8.07
N ALA A 273 9.79 -9.04 -6.90
CA ALA A 273 10.88 -9.01 -5.92
C ALA A 273 11.30 -10.39 -5.39
N LEU A 274 10.39 -11.37 -5.29
CA LEU A 274 10.78 -12.74 -4.90
C LEU A 274 11.73 -13.39 -5.93
N ASN A 275 11.70 -12.96 -7.19
CA ASN A 275 12.60 -13.44 -8.24
C ASN A 275 13.85 -12.56 -8.40
N SER A 276 13.70 -11.24 -8.30
CA SER A 276 14.84 -10.32 -8.44
C SER A 276 15.69 -10.19 -7.17
N GLY A 277 15.12 -10.52 -6.00
CA GLY A 277 15.72 -10.33 -4.67
C GLY A 277 15.71 -8.87 -4.19
N VAL A 278 15.33 -7.91 -5.04
CA VAL A 278 15.39 -6.48 -4.73
C VAL A 278 14.37 -6.14 -3.64
N GLY A 279 14.81 -5.54 -2.54
CA GLY A 279 13.94 -5.11 -1.44
C GLY A 279 13.39 -6.25 -0.56
N ILE A 280 13.67 -7.52 -0.88
CA ILE A 280 13.28 -8.65 -0.02
C ILE A 280 14.16 -8.70 1.22
N ARG A 281 13.53 -8.67 2.38
CA ARG A 281 14.18 -8.95 3.66
C ARG A 281 14.04 -10.43 3.98
N HIS A 282 15.13 -11.08 4.37
CA HIS A 282 15.10 -12.43 4.92
C HIS A 282 15.18 -12.31 6.43
N LEU A 283 14.04 -12.40 7.11
CA LEU A 283 13.98 -12.27 8.57
C LEU A 283 14.47 -13.56 9.22
N ASP A 284 15.48 -13.49 10.08
CA ASP A 284 15.96 -14.64 10.84
C ASP A 284 14.87 -15.17 11.80
N PRO A 285 14.95 -16.43 12.28
CA PRO A 285 14.00 -16.97 13.24
C PRO A 285 13.86 -16.06 14.49
N GLY A 286 12.65 -15.59 14.75
CA GLY A 286 12.35 -14.66 15.85
C GLY A 286 12.64 -13.19 15.58
N GLU A 287 13.23 -12.84 14.43
CA GLU A 287 13.43 -11.44 14.03
C GLU A 287 12.08 -10.78 13.73
N THR A 288 11.94 -9.54 14.21
CA THR A 288 10.84 -8.64 13.89
C THR A 288 11.35 -7.47 13.07
N TRP A 289 10.66 -7.17 11.98
CA TRP A 289 10.91 -5.98 11.16
C TRP A 289 9.73 -5.02 11.27
N THR A 290 10.04 -3.77 11.65
CA THR A 290 9.08 -2.68 11.84
C THR A 290 9.26 -1.62 10.77
N LEU A 291 8.14 -1.09 10.26
CA LEU A 291 8.09 -0.13 9.17
C LEU A 291 7.00 0.90 9.43
N GLU A 292 7.24 2.16 9.06
CA GLU A 292 6.29 3.25 9.33
C GLU A 292 6.06 4.11 8.09
N TRP A 293 4.81 4.54 7.90
CA TRP A 293 4.38 5.52 6.91
C TRP A 293 3.13 6.23 7.45
N GLY A 294 2.69 7.30 6.79
CA GLY A 294 1.47 7.98 7.19
C GLY A 294 1.02 9.05 6.21
N ILE A 295 -0.04 9.75 6.61
CA ILE A 295 -0.71 10.76 5.79
C ILE A 295 -0.91 12.00 6.66
N THR A 296 -0.61 13.18 6.12
CA THR A 296 -0.96 14.46 6.72
C THR A 296 -1.68 15.36 5.72
N LEU A 297 -2.44 16.34 6.23
CA LEU A 297 -3.03 17.42 5.43
C LEU A 297 -2.57 18.77 5.98
N ASP A 298 -2.03 19.60 5.08
CA ASP A 298 -1.65 21.00 5.31
C ASP A 298 -2.63 21.96 4.61
#